data_AF-A0A2W5Z645-F1
#
_entry.id   AF-A0A2W5Z645-F1
#
_cell.length_a   1.000
_cell.length_b   1.000
_cell.length_c   1.000
_cell.angle_alpha   90.00
_cell.angle_beta   90.00
_cell.angle_gamma   90.00
#
_symmetry.space_group_name_H-M   'P 1'
#
loop_
_entity.id
_entity.type
_entity.pdbx_description
1 polymer ?
#
loop_
_entity_poly.entity_id
_entity_poly.type
_entity_poly.pdbx_seq_one_letter_code
_entity_poly.pdbx_strand_id
1 'polypeptide(L)' 'AEVSDAEDLLAAGSYNALREQGKQRLEGKDYLVKDGDVVHFRFNL' A
#
# COMPACT_ATOMS: atom_id res chain seq x y z
N ALA A 1 3.08 -7.98 -2.18
CA ALA A 1 3.02 -6.95 -1.13
C ALA A 1 1.80 -6.06 -1.40
N GLU A 2 1.14 -5.56 -0.37
CA GLU A 2 0.16 -4.47 -0.56
C GLU A 2 0.93 -3.16 -0.54
N VAL A 3 0.83 -2.37 -1.60
CA VAL A 3 1.57 -1.12 -1.80
C VAL A 3 0.59 0.03 -2.04
N SER A 4 0.85 1.17 -1.42
CA SER A 4 0.07 2.40 -1.57
C SER A 4 0.94 3.63 -1.39
N ASP A 5 0.55 4.75 -1.98
CA ASP A 5 1.28 6.01 -1.85
C ASP A 5 1.09 6.63 -0.44
N ALA A 6 2.16 7.18 0.14
CA ALA A 6 2.13 7.76 1.49
C ALA A 6 1.17 8.94 1.59
N GLU A 7 1.10 9.79 0.56
CA GLU A 7 0.17 10.91 0.48
C GLU A 7 -1.28 10.43 0.53
N ASP A 8 -1.59 9.32 -0.16
CA ASP A 8 -2.92 8.73 -0.15
C ASP A 8 -3.27 8.15 1.21
N LEU A 9 -2.33 7.49 1.90
CA LEU A 9 -2.55 7.00 3.25
C LEU A 9 -2.80 8.15 4.24
N LEU A 10 -2.01 9.22 4.14
CA LEU A 10 -2.19 10.41 4.98
C LEU A 10 -3.54 11.09 4.71
N ALA A 11 -3.93 11.22 3.45
CA ALA A 11 -5.23 11.78 3.06
C ALA A 11 -6.43 10.91 3.49
N ALA A 12 -6.27 9.59 3.44
CA ALA A 12 -7.30 8.64 3.90
C ALA A 12 -7.42 8.57 5.43
N GLY A 13 -6.38 9.00 6.17
CA GLY A 13 -6.36 9.06 7.64
C GLY A 13 -6.23 7.70 8.35
N SER A 14 -6.44 6.59 7.65
CA SER A 14 -6.19 5.24 8.17
C SER A 14 -6.01 4.23 7.03
N TYR A 15 -5.37 3.09 7.35
CA TYR A 15 -5.19 1.98 6.40
C TYR A 15 -6.52 1.37 5.92
N ASN A 16 -7.51 1.27 6.82
CA ASN A 16 -8.83 0.74 6.48
C ASN A 16 -9.57 1.66 5.50
N ALA A 17 -9.58 2.97 5.77
CA ALA A 17 -10.20 3.94 4.87
C ALA A 17 -9.51 3.96 3.49
N LEU A 18 -8.19 3.82 3.45
CA LEU A 18 -7.42 3.71 2.20
C LEU A 18 -7.82 2.46 1.40
N ARG A 19 -8.00 1.33 2.09
CA ARG A 19 -8.45 0.07 1.50
C ARG A 19 -9.88 0.18 0.96
N GLU A 20 -10.79 0.80 1.68
CA GLU A 20 -12.17 1.05 1.24
C GLU A 20 -12.23 1.97 0.00
N GLN A 21 -11.27 2.89 -0.13
CA GLN A 21 -11.10 3.72 -1.32
C GLN A 21 -10.50 2.98 -2.53
N GLY A 22 -10.08 1.73 -2.36
CA GLY A 22 -9.50 0.92 -3.45
C GLY A 22 -8.10 1.36 -3.89
N LYS A 23 -7.38 2.12 -3.06
CA LYS A 23 -6.05 2.66 -3.38
C LYS A 23 -4.89 1.71 -3.05
N GLN A 24 -5.18 0.50 -2.61
CA GLN A 24 -4.17 -0.53 -2.36
C GLN A 24 -3.89 -1.34 -3.62
N ARG A 25 -2.62 -1.40 -4.01
CA ARG A 25 -2.13 -2.19 -5.13
C ARG A 25 -1.49 -3.48 -4.61
N LEU A 26 -1.71 -4.59 -5.33
CA LEU A 26 -1.02 -5.85 -5.04
C LEU A 26 0.17 -6.00 -5.98
N GLU A 27 1.36 -5.90 -5.41
CA GLU A 27 2.61 -5.93 -6.15
C GLU A 27 3.38 -7.23 -5.94
N GLY A 28 3.98 -7.73 -7.02
CA GLY A 28 4.74 -8.97 -7.06
C GLY A 28 6.19 -8.83 -6.58
N LYS A 29 6.98 -9.90 -6.74
CA LYS A 29 8.40 -9.92 -6.32
C LYS A 29 9.28 -8.98 -7.15
N ASP A 30 8.91 -8.73 -8.40
CA ASP A 30 9.67 -7.89 -9.33
C ASP A 30 9.34 -6.39 -9.20
N TYR A 31 8.47 -6.03 -8.26
CA TYR A 31 8.11 -4.64 -8.03
C TYR A 31 9.28 -3.87 -7.40
N LEU A 32 9.71 -2.82 -8.07
CA LEU A 32 10.67 -1.87 -7.54
C LEU A 32 9.95 -0.85 -6.66
N VAL A 33 10.15 -0.98 -5.35
CA VAL A 33 9.66 -0.02 -4.35
C VAL A 33 10.22 1.36 -4.65
N LYS A 34 9.33 2.36 -4.63
CA LYS A 34 9.64 3.76 -4.90
C LYS A 34 9.63 4.55 -3.60
N ASP A 35 10.29 5.71 -3.63
CA ASP A 35 10.17 6.67 -2.54
C ASP A 35 8.71 7.09 -2.38
N GLY A 36 8.25 7.18 -1.12
CA GLY A 36 6.85 7.44 -0.79
C GLY A 36 5.93 6.23 -0.81
N ASP A 37 6.41 5.01 -1.11
CA ASP A 37 5.60 3.81 -0.96
C ASP A 37 5.42 3.43 0.52
N VAL A 38 4.18 3.13 0.89
CA VAL A 38 3.83 2.42 2.12
C VAL A 38 3.54 0.98 1.75
N VAL A 39 4.29 0.04 2.35
CA VAL A 39 4.26 -1.37 1.99
C VAL A 39 3.83 -2.24 3.17
N HIS A 40 2.78 -3.02 2.99
CA HIS A 40 2.38 -4.09 3.90
C HIS A 40 2.83 -5.44 3.33
N PHE A 41 3.87 -6.01 3.94
CA PHE A 41 4.40 -7.32 3.56
C PHE A 41 3.61 -8.44 4.23
N ARG A 42 3.01 -9.31 3.42
CA ARG A 42 2.40 -10.57 3.89
C ARG A 42 3.46 -11.67 3.80
N PHE A 43 3.82 -12.27 4.93
CA PHE A 43 4.91 -13.26 5.00
C PHE A 43 4.45 -14.67 5.42
N ASN A 44 3.17 -14.88 5.68
CA ASN A 44 2.56 -16.19 5.81
C ASN A 44 1.24 -16.21 5.03
N LEU A 45 1.02 -17.27 4.27
CA LEU A 45 -0.30 -17.69 3.78
C LEU A 45 -0.75 -18.88 4.62
#